data_AF-A0A9P9I3Y4-F1
#
_entry.id   AF-A0A9P9I3Y4-F1
#
_cell.length_a   1.000
_cell.length_b   1.000
_cell.length_c   1.000
_cell.angle_alpha   90.00
_cell.angle_beta   90.00
_cell.angle_gamma   90.00
#
_symmetry.space_group_name_H-M   'P 1'
#
loop_
_entity.id
_entity.type
_entity.pdbx_description
1 polymer ?
#
loop_
_entity_poly.entity_id
_entity_poly.type
_entity_poly.pdbx_seq_one_letter_code
_entity_poly.pdbx_strand_id
1 'polypeptide(L)'
;MEQILQLSTVYLSTSTGQDALCTALDQTSKALAVSINLREQIGATDGSRLWSTLALLWKELAQGSLDGADGIDVPPCLSLARFTRNLVAGVPSNQQLAYDLFEGHLVAILFALSSYIALHDELLLPTTRMLVQTLSNIVTTNEALLSQFWSTLVGMEESRNVLIRLLQAEDERTIHSTLVLLNNVLSGSSTRRHGLVTTPIGKRLLVLLLDATQRLFDAEQPADTSINAPTQYSLPSGGAFDVAYALFSDILLAGDAPSVWEALRPQ
;
A
#
# COMPACT_ATOMS: atom_id res chain seq x y z
N MET A 1 2.51 -25.49 1.75
CA MET A 1 2.69 -24.99 0.36
C MET A 1 1.88 -25.81 -0.63
N GLU A 2 2.09 -27.12 -0.71
CA GLU A 2 1.31 -28.02 -1.60
C GLU A 2 -0.22 -27.86 -1.47
N GLN A 3 -0.73 -27.66 -0.25
CA GLN A 3 -2.16 -27.37 -0.06
C GLN A 3 -2.63 -26.10 -0.79
N ILE A 4 -1.85 -25.00 -0.77
CA ILE A 4 -2.20 -23.77 -1.50
C ILE A 4 -2.18 -24.03 -3.00
N LEU A 5 -1.18 -24.76 -3.50
CA LEU A 5 -1.06 -25.11 -4.93
C LEU A 5 -2.26 -25.95 -5.39
N GLN A 6 -2.65 -26.96 -4.62
CA GLN A 6 -3.81 -27.80 -4.93
C GLN A 6 -5.12 -27.00 -4.88
N LEU A 7 -5.32 -26.20 -3.82
CA LEU A 7 -6.54 -25.42 -3.64
C LEU A 7 -6.67 -24.29 -4.66
N SER A 8 -5.57 -23.73 -5.16
CA SER A 8 -5.62 -22.72 -6.22
C SER A 8 -6.24 -23.23 -7.53
N THR A 9 -6.10 -24.52 -7.82
CA THR A 9 -6.72 -25.14 -8.99
C THR A 9 -8.23 -25.32 -8.80
N VAL A 10 -8.65 -25.62 -7.56
CA VAL A 10 -10.05 -25.81 -7.19
C VAL A 10 -10.79 -24.48 -7.01
N TYR A 11 -10.09 -23.43 -6.55
CA TYR A 11 -10.61 -22.08 -6.37
C TYR A 11 -11.32 -21.56 -7.63
N LEU A 12 -10.74 -21.80 -8.81
CA LEU A 12 -11.31 -21.38 -10.10
C LEU A 12 -12.65 -22.07 -10.43
N SER A 13 -13.12 -23.01 -9.62
CA SER A 13 -14.27 -23.87 -9.96
C SER A 13 -15.38 -23.93 -8.91
N THR A 14 -15.13 -23.60 -7.63
CA THR A 14 -16.14 -23.80 -6.56
C THR A 14 -15.99 -22.83 -5.37
N SER A 15 -17.12 -22.46 -4.74
CA SER A 15 -17.14 -21.64 -3.52
C SER A 15 -16.51 -22.34 -2.30
N THR A 16 -16.68 -23.66 -2.16
CA THR A 16 -16.02 -24.42 -1.09
C THR A 16 -14.49 -24.41 -1.24
N GLY A 17 -13.98 -24.40 -2.48
CA GLY A 17 -12.55 -24.25 -2.75
C GLY A 17 -11.99 -22.91 -2.30
N GLN A 18 -12.79 -21.86 -2.38
CA GLN A 18 -12.44 -20.50 -1.95
C GLN A 18 -12.20 -20.42 -0.45
N ASP A 19 -13.13 -20.89 0.38
CA ASP A 19 -12.99 -20.85 1.84
C ASP A 19 -11.76 -21.63 2.33
N ALA A 20 -11.53 -22.79 1.72
CA ALA A 20 -10.35 -23.61 2.00
C ALA A 20 -9.06 -22.88 1.59
N LEU A 21 -9.03 -22.22 0.43
CA LEU A 21 -7.88 -21.45 -0.04
C LEU A 21 -7.58 -20.27 0.89
N CYS A 22 -8.59 -19.47 1.24
CA CYS A 22 -8.46 -18.34 2.17
C CYS A 22 -7.88 -18.81 3.51
N THR A 23 -8.41 -19.90 4.05
CA THR A 23 -7.94 -20.50 5.29
C THR A 23 -6.46 -20.90 5.20
N ALA A 24 -6.07 -21.58 4.12
CA ALA A 24 -4.68 -22.01 3.91
C ALA A 24 -3.72 -20.82 3.73
N LEU A 25 -4.14 -19.78 3.00
CA LEU A 25 -3.38 -18.54 2.81
C LEU A 25 -3.18 -17.81 4.14
N ASP A 26 -4.24 -17.61 4.93
CA ASP A 26 -4.17 -16.91 6.22
C ASP A 26 -3.34 -17.69 7.25
N GLN A 27 -3.46 -19.02 7.32
CA GLN A 27 -2.62 -19.85 8.20
C GLN A 27 -1.14 -19.75 7.82
N THR A 28 -0.83 -19.85 6.53
CA THR A 28 0.56 -19.75 6.06
C THR A 28 1.10 -18.34 6.22
N SER A 29 0.27 -17.31 6.02
CA SER A 29 0.62 -15.91 6.25
C SER A 29 1.06 -15.66 7.70
N LYS A 30 0.40 -16.26 8.69
CA LYS A 30 0.81 -16.18 10.11
C LYS A 30 2.19 -16.80 10.35
N ALA A 31 2.49 -17.94 9.73
CA ALA A 31 3.81 -18.56 9.84
C ALA A 31 4.91 -17.72 9.17
N LEU A 32 4.62 -17.14 8.00
CA LEU A 32 5.52 -16.23 7.29
C LEU A 32 5.81 -14.96 8.08
N ALA A 33 4.85 -14.46 8.86
CA ALA A 33 5.00 -13.23 9.65
C ALA A 33 6.17 -13.30 10.65
N VAL A 34 6.51 -14.49 11.15
CA VAL A 34 7.48 -14.66 12.24
C VAL A 34 8.85 -15.18 11.81
N SER A 35 9.01 -15.67 10.57
CA SER A 35 10.25 -16.33 10.13
C SER A 35 10.73 -15.85 8.77
N ILE A 36 11.84 -15.11 8.75
CA ILE A 36 12.51 -14.69 7.50
C ILE A 36 13.02 -15.90 6.70
N ASN A 37 13.62 -16.88 7.38
CA ASN A 37 14.10 -18.12 6.75
C ASN A 37 12.96 -18.86 6.04
N LEU A 38 11.76 -18.86 6.60
CA LEU A 38 10.60 -19.49 5.97
C LEU A 38 10.18 -18.76 4.70
N ARG A 39 10.24 -17.42 4.68
CA ARG A 39 9.96 -16.59 3.49
C ARG A 39 10.93 -16.91 2.36
N GLU A 40 12.22 -16.99 2.68
CA GLU A 40 13.28 -17.34 1.73
C GLU A 40 13.10 -18.77 1.20
N GLN A 41 12.89 -19.74 2.10
CA GLN A 41 12.68 -21.14 1.73
C GLN A 41 11.47 -21.34 0.83
N ILE A 42 10.33 -20.73 1.18
CA ILE A 42 9.11 -20.82 0.38
C ILE A 42 9.29 -20.15 -0.98
N GLY A 43 9.94 -18.99 -1.03
CA GLY A 43 10.21 -18.27 -2.27
C GLY A 43 11.18 -19.01 -3.21
N ALA A 44 12.11 -19.80 -2.66
CA ALA A 44 13.16 -20.48 -3.41
C ALA A 44 12.84 -21.94 -3.79
N THR A 45 12.31 -22.75 -2.87
CA THR A 45 12.28 -24.23 -3.00
C THR A 45 11.21 -24.73 -3.97
N ASP A 46 10.07 -24.04 -4.04
CA ASP A 46 8.96 -24.30 -5.00
C ASP A 46 8.68 -23.09 -5.90
N GLY A 47 9.67 -22.19 -6.01
CA GLY A 47 9.49 -20.82 -6.47
C GLY A 47 8.71 -20.73 -7.77
N SER A 48 9.09 -21.47 -8.82
CA SER A 48 8.46 -21.35 -10.13
C SER A 48 6.96 -21.67 -10.11
N ARG A 49 6.54 -22.74 -9.40
CA ARG A 49 5.13 -23.14 -9.29
C ARG A 49 4.35 -22.15 -8.43
N LEU A 50 4.88 -21.82 -7.25
CA LEU A 50 4.23 -20.86 -6.35
C LEU A 50 4.01 -19.51 -7.02
N TRP A 51 5.07 -18.91 -7.58
CA TRP A 51 5.00 -17.59 -8.19
C TRP A 51 4.06 -17.57 -9.40
N SER A 52 4.06 -18.63 -10.21
CA SER A 52 3.09 -18.77 -11.31
C SER A 52 1.64 -18.86 -10.81
N THR A 53 1.40 -19.64 -9.75
CA THR A 53 0.08 -19.74 -9.12
C THR A 53 -0.37 -18.39 -8.54
N LEU A 54 0.51 -17.68 -7.83
CA LEU A 54 0.18 -16.34 -7.29
C LEU A 54 -0.12 -15.34 -8.40
N ALA A 55 0.66 -15.35 -9.47
CA ALA A 55 0.44 -14.48 -10.63
C ALA A 55 -0.93 -14.75 -11.28
N LEU A 56 -1.33 -16.02 -11.43
CA LEU A 56 -2.65 -16.39 -11.92
C LEU A 56 -3.76 -15.90 -10.99
N LEU A 57 -3.65 -16.13 -9.68
CA LEU A 57 -4.66 -15.68 -8.72
C LEU A 57 -4.82 -14.15 -8.72
N TRP A 58 -3.70 -13.41 -8.76
CA TRP A 58 -3.74 -11.94 -8.85
C TRP A 58 -4.34 -11.45 -10.15
N LYS A 59 -4.03 -12.11 -11.28
CA LYS A 59 -4.60 -11.79 -12.58
C LYS A 59 -6.11 -11.97 -12.60
N GLU A 60 -6.63 -13.08 -12.07
CA GLU A 60 -8.07 -13.35 -12.01
C GLU A 60 -8.79 -12.32 -11.13
N LEU A 61 -8.24 -11.99 -9.95
CA LEU A 61 -8.80 -10.94 -9.09
C LEU A 61 -8.79 -9.56 -9.78
N ALA A 62 -7.74 -9.24 -10.52
CA ALA A 62 -7.64 -8.00 -11.28
C ALA A 62 -8.58 -7.96 -12.49
N GLN A 63 -8.93 -9.11 -13.08
CA GLN A 63 -9.96 -9.18 -14.10
C GLN A 63 -11.34 -8.90 -13.52
N GLY A 64 -11.66 -9.43 -12.33
CA GLY A 64 -12.89 -9.10 -11.62
C GLY A 64 -13.02 -7.61 -11.29
N SER A 65 -11.89 -6.93 -11.00
CA SER A 65 -11.91 -5.49 -10.71
C SER A 65 -12.17 -4.59 -11.91
N LEU A 66 -12.18 -5.12 -13.14
CA LEU A 66 -12.51 -4.35 -14.35
C LEU A 66 -13.98 -3.93 -14.38
N ASP A 67 -14.85 -4.71 -13.73
CA ASP A 67 -16.28 -4.41 -13.58
C ASP A 67 -16.56 -3.41 -12.43
N GLY A 68 -15.50 -2.88 -11.81
CA GLY A 68 -15.56 -1.98 -10.67
C GLY A 68 -15.29 -2.68 -9.34
N ALA A 69 -15.56 -1.99 -8.24
CA ALA A 69 -15.28 -2.51 -6.90
C ALA A 69 -16.18 -3.71 -6.53
N ASP A 70 -17.41 -3.76 -7.05
CA ASP A 70 -18.37 -4.83 -6.80
C ASP A 70 -17.96 -6.18 -7.41
N GLY A 71 -17.10 -6.16 -8.44
CA GLY A 71 -16.55 -7.36 -9.06
C GLY A 71 -15.38 -7.98 -8.29
N ILE A 72 -14.93 -7.35 -7.20
CA ILE A 72 -13.80 -7.83 -6.41
C ILE A 72 -14.30 -8.84 -5.39
N ASP A 73 -13.77 -10.06 -5.50
CA ASP A 73 -13.94 -11.09 -4.49
C ASP A 73 -13.08 -10.76 -3.25
N VAL A 74 -13.72 -10.09 -2.28
CA VAL A 74 -13.05 -9.47 -1.12
C VAL A 74 -12.29 -10.48 -0.27
N PRO A 75 -12.86 -11.64 0.16
CA PRO A 75 -12.15 -12.54 1.06
C PRO A 75 -10.85 -13.12 0.46
N PRO A 76 -10.83 -13.66 -0.77
CA PRO A 76 -9.59 -14.15 -1.38
C PRO A 76 -8.59 -13.05 -1.65
N CYS A 77 -9.04 -11.88 -2.09
CA CYS A 77 -8.16 -10.73 -2.29
C CYS A 77 -7.44 -10.35 -0.99
N LEU A 78 -8.17 -10.32 0.13
CA LEU A 78 -7.61 -9.98 1.43
C LEU A 78 -6.62 -11.04 1.94
N SER A 79 -6.98 -12.33 1.88
CA SER A 79 -6.10 -13.42 2.32
C SER A 79 -4.85 -13.53 1.44
N LEU A 80 -4.98 -13.33 0.12
CA LEU A 80 -3.86 -13.34 -0.82
C LEU A 80 -2.93 -12.13 -0.61
N ALA A 81 -3.48 -10.94 -0.35
CA ALA A 81 -2.71 -9.74 0.00
C ALA A 81 -1.89 -9.97 1.28
N ARG A 82 -2.51 -10.49 2.35
CA ARG A 82 -1.81 -10.82 3.61
C ARG A 82 -0.69 -11.83 3.42
N PHE A 83 -0.95 -12.88 2.64
CA PHE A 83 0.05 -13.90 2.33
C PHE A 83 1.23 -13.26 1.57
N THR A 84 0.95 -12.53 0.49
CA THR A 84 1.96 -11.88 -0.36
C THR A 84 2.79 -10.88 0.43
N ARG A 85 2.15 -9.98 1.18
CA ARG A 85 2.81 -8.97 2.03
C ARG A 85 3.83 -9.60 2.98
N ASN A 86 3.48 -10.71 3.61
CA ASN A 86 4.36 -11.39 4.56
C ASN A 86 5.43 -12.23 3.84
N LEU A 87 5.15 -12.79 2.66
CA LEU A 87 6.10 -13.57 1.87
C LEU A 87 7.26 -12.70 1.35
N VAL A 88 6.99 -11.46 0.93
CA VAL A 88 8.01 -10.56 0.36
C VAL A 88 8.77 -9.77 1.41
N ALA A 89 8.25 -9.66 2.64
CA ALA A 89 8.81 -8.78 3.66
C ALA A 89 10.28 -9.09 3.98
N GLY A 90 11.17 -8.16 3.64
CA GLY A 90 12.61 -8.27 3.92
C GLY A 90 13.36 -9.32 3.10
N VAL A 91 12.77 -9.81 2.00
CA VAL A 91 13.41 -10.81 1.13
C VAL A 91 13.52 -10.27 -0.30
N PRO A 92 14.68 -9.70 -0.69
CA PRO A 92 14.84 -9.00 -1.97
C PRO A 92 14.48 -9.83 -3.22
N SER A 93 14.79 -11.12 -3.23
CA SER A 93 14.44 -12.02 -4.34
C SER A 93 12.92 -12.18 -4.48
N ASN A 94 12.20 -12.33 -3.37
CA ASN A 94 10.74 -12.44 -3.37
C ASN A 94 10.08 -11.12 -3.78
N GLN A 95 10.64 -10.00 -3.32
CA GLN A 95 10.20 -8.65 -3.72
C GLN A 95 10.29 -8.45 -5.23
N GLN A 96 11.44 -8.78 -5.83
CA GLN A 96 11.65 -8.66 -7.27
C GLN A 96 10.66 -9.52 -8.05
N LEU A 97 10.50 -10.80 -7.67
CA LEU A 97 9.57 -11.71 -8.33
C LEU A 97 8.10 -11.24 -8.22
N ALA A 98 7.68 -10.76 -7.05
CA ALA A 98 6.34 -10.22 -6.86
C ALA A 98 6.11 -8.97 -7.72
N TYR A 99 7.09 -8.08 -7.78
CA TYR A 99 7.02 -6.85 -8.56
C TYR A 99 6.88 -7.16 -10.06
N ASP A 100 7.77 -8.01 -10.59
CA ASP A 100 7.81 -8.35 -12.01
C ASP A 100 6.57 -9.10 -12.50
N LEU A 101 5.98 -9.95 -11.65
CA LEU A 101 4.90 -10.84 -12.07
C LEU A 101 3.50 -10.25 -11.91
N PHE A 102 3.25 -9.44 -10.88
CA PHE A 102 1.87 -9.05 -10.56
C PHE A 102 1.68 -7.70 -9.85
N GLU A 103 2.70 -6.82 -9.78
CA GLU A 103 2.48 -5.47 -9.24
C GLU A 103 1.39 -4.71 -10.00
N GLY A 104 1.38 -4.77 -11.32
CA GLY A 104 0.34 -4.13 -12.14
C GLY A 104 -1.07 -4.63 -11.83
N HIS A 105 -1.22 -5.90 -11.44
CA HIS A 105 -2.51 -6.46 -11.02
C HIS A 105 -2.94 -5.90 -9.66
N LEU A 106 -2.02 -5.78 -8.70
CA LEU A 106 -2.28 -5.12 -7.41
C LEU A 106 -2.73 -3.67 -7.60
N VAL A 107 -2.04 -2.92 -8.46
CA VAL A 107 -2.37 -1.52 -8.78
C VAL A 107 -3.75 -1.43 -9.45
N ALA A 108 -4.09 -2.34 -10.36
CA ALA A 108 -5.40 -2.36 -11.02
C ALA A 108 -6.55 -2.62 -10.02
N ILE A 109 -6.38 -3.57 -9.10
CA ILE A 109 -7.37 -3.83 -8.04
C ILE A 109 -7.51 -2.61 -7.13
N LEU A 110 -6.38 -2.03 -6.71
CA LEU A 110 -6.36 -0.86 -5.85
C LEU A 110 -6.97 0.37 -6.53
N PHE A 111 -6.83 0.49 -7.84
CA PHE A 111 -7.49 1.54 -8.63
C PHE A 111 -9.02 1.44 -8.58
N ALA A 112 -9.58 0.23 -8.65
CA ALA A 112 -11.03 0.00 -8.50
C ALA A 112 -11.51 0.26 -7.06
N LEU A 113 -10.75 -0.22 -6.07
CA LEU A 113 -11.03 -0.02 -4.64
C LEU A 113 -10.80 1.42 -4.14
N SER A 114 -10.11 2.24 -4.91
CA SER A 114 -9.92 3.67 -4.64
C SER A 114 -10.92 4.56 -5.39
N SER A 115 -11.97 3.98 -5.99
CA SER A 115 -13.12 4.76 -6.45
C SER A 115 -13.83 5.43 -5.29
N TYR A 116 -14.50 6.56 -5.56
CA TYR A 116 -15.18 7.33 -4.51
C TYR A 116 -16.14 6.47 -3.68
N ILE A 117 -16.98 5.67 -4.34
CA ILE A 117 -17.95 4.80 -3.66
C ILE A 117 -17.23 3.75 -2.80
N ALA A 118 -16.20 3.10 -3.33
CA ALA A 118 -15.47 2.05 -2.62
C ALA A 118 -14.72 2.57 -1.38
N LEU A 119 -14.25 3.81 -1.39
CA LEU A 119 -13.58 4.44 -0.24
C LEU A 119 -14.54 4.79 0.91
N HIS A 120 -15.84 4.68 0.72
CA HIS A 120 -16.85 4.84 1.77
C HIS A 120 -17.48 3.51 2.20
N ASP A 121 -17.10 2.40 1.58
CA ASP A 121 -17.58 1.07 1.94
C ASP A 121 -16.66 0.44 2.99
N GLU A 122 -17.16 0.32 4.23
CA GLU A 122 -16.44 -0.26 5.36
C GLU A 122 -15.99 -1.71 5.13
N LEU A 123 -16.66 -2.45 4.24
CA LEU A 123 -16.30 -3.82 3.88
C LEU A 123 -15.07 -3.89 2.98
N LEU A 124 -14.84 -2.85 2.16
CA LEU A 124 -13.75 -2.79 1.20
C LEU A 124 -12.47 -2.19 1.78
N LEU A 125 -12.60 -1.25 2.72
CA LEU A 125 -11.46 -0.56 3.35
C LEU A 125 -10.37 -1.50 3.91
N PRO A 126 -10.66 -2.61 4.61
CA PRO A 126 -9.63 -3.54 5.08
C PRO A 126 -8.77 -4.12 3.94
N THR A 127 -9.38 -4.42 2.80
CA THR A 127 -8.69 -4.95 1.62
C THR A 127 -7.86 -3.88 0.95
N THR A 128 -8.40 -2.66 0.80
CA THR A 128 -7.66 -1.49 0.30
C THR A 128 -6.38 -1.26 1.12
N ARG A 129 -6.50 -1.17 2.44
CA ARG A 129 -5.35 -1.00 3.36
C ARG A 129 -4.32 -2.12 3.21
N MET A 130 -4.78 -3.37 3.12
CA MET A 130 -3.89 -4.52 3.00
C MET A 130 -3.12 -4.53 1.67
N LEU A 131 -3.75 -4.13 0.56
CA LEU A 131 -3.09 -4.01 -0.73
C LEU A 131 -2.02 -2.90 -0.73
N VAL A 132 -2.32 -1.74 -0.13
CA VAL A 132 -1.31 -0.67 0.05
C VAL A 132 -0.12 -1.15 0.87
N GLN A 133 -0.36 -1.87 1.97
CA GLN A 133 0.70 -2.47 2.78
C GLN A 133 1.48 -3.56 2.01
N THR A 134 0.80 -4.31 1.15
CA THR A 134 1.44 -5.32 0.28
C THR A 134 2.40 -4.65 -0.68
N LEU A 135 1.96 -3.61 -1.40
CA LEU A 135 2.83 -2.82 -2.29
C LEU A 135 4.01 -2.21 -1.52
N SER A 136 3.75 -1.66 -0.34
CA SER A 136 4.80 -1.12 0.54
C SER A 136 5.86 -2.18 0.84
N ASN A 137 5.48 -3.38 1.28
CA ASN A 137 6.44 -4.45 1.57
C ASN A 137 7.16 -4.99 0.32
N ILE A 138 6.53 -4.95 -0.86
CA ILE A 138 7.19 -5.34 -2.13
C ILE A 138 8.37 -4.40 -2.41
N VAL A 139 8.21 -3.08 -2.21
CA VAL A 139 9.25 -2.11 -2.58
C VAL A 139 10.22 -1.77 -1.45
N THR A 140 9.82 -1.95 -0.18
CA THR A 140 10.59 -1.52 1.00
C THR A 140 12.02 -2.08 1.00
N THR A 141 13.01 -1.23 1.28
CA THR A 141 14.46 -1.54 1.31
C THR A 141 15.07 -2.02 -0.02
N ASN A 142 14.31 -2.03 -1.12
CA ASN A 142 14.80 -2.37 -2.45
C ASN A 142 14.86 -1.12 -3.33
N GLU A 143 16.00 -0.42 -3.34
CA GLU A 143 16.16 0.87 -4.02
C GLU A 143 15.85 0.84 -5.53
N ALA A 144 16.12 -0.29 -6.19
CA ALA A 144 15.78 -0.46 -7.60
C ALA A 144 14.26 -0.43 -7.80
N LEU A 145 13.53 -1.22 -7.00
CA LEU A 145 12.07 -1.25 -7.05
C LEU A 145 11.43 0.06 -6.58
N LEU A 146 11.96 0.71 -5.54
CA LEU A 146 11.49 2.03 -5.11
C LEU A 146 11.59 3.06 -6.22
N SER A 147 12.71 3.05 -6.95
CA SER A 147 12.94 3.97 -8.07
C SER A 147 12.03 3.67 -9.26
N GLN A 148 11.87 2.39 -9.62
CA GLN A 148 10.98 1.97 -10.69
C GLN A 148 9.51 2.30 -10.36
N PHE A 149 9.07 1.95 -9.15
CA PHE A 149 7.72 2.23 -8.67
C PHE A 149 7.42 3.74 -8.67
N TRP A 150 8.33 4.56 -8.13
CA TRP A 150 8.18 6.01 -8.15
C TRP A 150 8.09 6.57 -9.58
N SER A 151 8.99 6.14 -10.46
CA SER A 151 9.01 6.58 -11.86
C SER A 151 7.70 6.25 -12.58
N THR A 152 7.16 5.05 -12.35
CA THR A 152 5.85 4.66 -12.89
C THR A 152 4.76 5.59 -12.37
N LEU A 153 4.68 5.79 -11.06
CA LEU A 153 3.63 6.61 -10.43
C LEU A 153 3.61 8.06 -10.91
N VAL A 154 4.77 8.72 -10.95
CA VAL A 154 4.83 10.13 -11.40
C VAL A 154 4.67 10.27 -12.91
N GLY A 155 4.85 9.18 -13.66
CA GLY A 155 4.61 9.11 -15.10
C GLY A 155 3.16 8.81 -15.49
N MET A 156 2.31 8.43 -14.55
CA MET A 156 0.88 8.17 -14.81
C MET A 156 0.08 9.47 -14.92
N GLU A 157 -1.03 9.41 -15.66
CA GLU A 157 -2.04 10.46 -15.65
C GLU A 157 -2.67 10.62 -14.26
N GLU A 158 -3.01 11.86 -13.87
CA GLU A 158 -3.62 12.15 -12.57
C GLU A 158 -4.88 11.31 -12.31
N SER A 159 -5.76 11.19 -13.31
CA SER A 159 -7.01 10.42 -13.21
C SER A 159 -6.79 8.93 -12.94
N ARG A 160 -5.61 8.40 -13.29
CA ARG A 160 -5.20 7.00 -13.14
C ARG A 160 -4.29 6.78 -11.92
N ASN A 161 -3.86 7.84 -11.25
CA ASN A 161 -2.91 7.74 -10.16
C ASN A 161 -3.61 7.30 -8.87
N VAL A 162 -3.27 6.09 -8.42
CA VAL A 162 -3.88 5.47 -7.24
C VAL A 162 -3.49 6.16 -5.93
N LEU A 163 -2.30 6.74 -5.82
CA LEU A 163 -1.88 7.46 -4.61
C LEU A 163 -2.65 8.75 -4.41
N ILE A 164 -2.95 9.47 -5.50
CA ILE A 164 -3.81 10.66 -5.47
C ILE A 164 -5.18 10.30 -4.87
N ARG A 165 -5.80 9.22 -5.34
CA ARG A 165 -7.11 8.77 -4.84
C ARG A 165 -7.06 8.31 -3.39
N LEU A 166 -6.04 7.55 -3.01
CA LEU A 166 -5.89 7.04 -1.63
C LEU A 166 -5.64 8.14 -0.60
N LEU A 167 -4.89 9.19 -0.96
CA LEU A 167 -4.69 10.34 -0.08
C LEU A 167 -5.98 11.14 0.14
N GLN A 168 -6.94 11.03 -0.77
CA GLN A 168 -8.27 11.64 -0.65
C GLN A 168 -9.26 10.80 0.16
N ALA A 169 -8.89 9.60 0.61
CA ALA A 169 -9.76 8.79 1.46
C ALA A 169 -10.12 9.53 2.76
N GLU A 170 -11.33 9.31 3.27
CA GLU A 170 -11.74 9.80 4.60
C GLU A 170 -11.21 8.90 5.72
N ASP A 171 -10.96 7.63 5.40
CA ASP A 171 -10.45 6.65 6.34
C ASP A 171 -8.97 6.88 6.72
N GLU A 172 -8.74 7.29 7.95
CA GLU A 172 -7.41 7.56 8.52
C GLU A 172 -6.44 6.38 8.38
N ARG A 173 -6.91 5.14 8.50
CA ARG A 173 -6.06 3.95 8.40
C ARG A 173 -5.59 3.69 6.97
N THR A 174 -6.39 4.07 5.98
CA THR A 174 -6.02 4.05 4.56
C THR A 174 -5.01 5.14 4.26
N ILE A 175 -5.23 6.36 4.75
CA ILE A 175 -4.25 7.46 4.66
C ILE A 175 -2.93 7.02 5.31
N HIS A 176 -2.95 6.49 6.53
CA HIS A 176 -1.76 6.03 7.25
C HIS A 176 -0.96 5.01 6.43
N SER A 177 -1.63 3.98 5.90
CA SER A 177 -0.95 2.96 5.07
C SER A 177 -0.32 3.57 3.82
N THR A 178 -0.98 4.58 3.24
CA THR A 178 -0.51 5.32 2.05
C THR A 178 0.70 6.20 2.39
N LEU A 179 0.68 6.88 3.55
CA LEU A 179 1.80 7.67 4.04
C LEU A 179 3.03 6.80 4.31
N VAL A 180 2.85 5.60 4.88
CA VAL A 180 3.96 4.65 5.09
C VAL A 180 4.58 4.23 3.75
N LEU A 181 3.76 3.93 2.73
CA LEU A 181 4.27 3.62 1.39
C LEU A 181 5.04 4.81 0.80
N LEU A 182 4.48 6.02 0.86
CA LEU A 182 5.14 7.24 0.36
C LEU A 182 6.44 7.54 1.11
N ASN A 183 6.47 7.37 2.42
CA ASN A 183 7.67 7.54 3.22
C ASN A 183 8.75 6.54 2.80
N ASN A 184 8.40 5.26 2.63
CA ASN A 184 9.35 4.24 2.15
C ASN A 184 9.91 4.59 0.77
N VAL A 185 9.07 5.11 -0.12
CA VAL A 185 9.48 5.55 -1.47
C VAL A 185 10.38 6.77 -1.42
N LEU A 186 10.06 7.79 -0.63
CA LEU A 186 10.76 9.08 -0.67
C LEU A 186 11.98 9.16 0.25
N SER A 187 12.00 8.36 1.32
CA SER A 187 13.10 8.35 2.28
C SER A 187 14.41 7.94 1.61
N GLY A 188 15.51 8.54 2.04
CA GLY A 188 16.85 8.24 1.53
C GLY A 188 17.17 8.70 0.09
N SER A 189 16.19 9.17 -0.70
CA SER A 189 16.43 9.57 -2.11
C SER A 189 16.09 11.02 -2.42
N SER A 190 17.15 11.83 -2.65
CA SER A 190 17.01 13.21 -3.12
C SER A 190 16.36 13.29 -4.50
N THR A 191 16.61 12.32 -5.38
CA THR A 191 16.03 12.32 -6.73
C THR A 191 14.52 12.17 -6.68
N ARG A 192 14.01 11.26 -5.85
CA ARG A 192 12.56 11.02 -5.72
C ARG A 192 11.86 12.19 -5.02
N ARG A 193 12.47 12.77 -3.97
CA ARG A 193 11.99 14.01 -3.34
C ARG A 193 12.00 15.21 -4.29
N HIS A 194 13.04 15.35 -5.10
CA HIS A 194 13.09 16.37 -6.13
C HIS A 194 11.97 16.17 -7.16
N GLY A 195 11.70 14.93 -7.57
CA GLY A 195 10.57 14.59 -8.42
C GLY A 195 9.21 14.97 -7.82
N LEU A 196 9.05 14.85 -6.49
CA LEU A 196 7.84 15.25 -5.78
C LEU A 196 7.58 16.77 -5.90
N VAL A 197 8.61 17.61 -5.90
CA VAL A 197 8.43 19.07 -5.99
C VAL A 197 8.46 19.62 -7.42
N THR A 198 8.99 18.86 -8.39
CA THR A 198 9.19 19.34 -9.76
C THR A 198 8.17 18.80 -10.77
N THR A 199 7.70 17.56 -10.62
CA THR A 199 6.76 16.95 -11.58
C THR A 199 5.32 17.39 -11.30
N PRO A 200 4.45 17.50 -12.32
CA PRO A 200 3.03 17.85 -12.11
C PRO A 200 2.32 16.92 -11.12
N ILE A 201 2.50 15.60 -11.27
CA ILE A 201 1.93 14.60 -10.36
C ILE A 201 2.54 14.71 -8.96
N GLY A 202 3.85 14.92 -8.86
CA GLY A 202 4.52 15.14 -7.58
C GLY A 202 3.92 16.33 -6.83
N LYS A 203 3.76 17.48 -7.49
CA LYS A 203 3.17 18.68 -6.89
C LYS A 203 1.73 18.42 -6.42
N ARG A 204 0.96 17.68 -7.22
CA ARG A 204 -0.40 17.28 -6.84
C ARG A 204 -0.41 16.40 -5.60
N LEU A 205 0.48 15.41 -5.51
CA LEU A 205 0.66 14.59 -4.31
C LEU A 205 1.10 15.43 -3.10
N LEU A 206 1.98 16.42 -3.29
CA LEU A 206 2.44 17.31 -2.23
C LEU A 206 1.31 18.13 -1.63
N VAL A 207 0.41 18.67 -2.45
CA VAL A 207 -0.81 19.37 -1.99
C VAL A 207 -1.70 18.42 -1.18
N LEU A 208 -1.97 17.23 -1.72
CA LEU A 208 -2.82 16.24 -1.03
C LEU A 208 -2.20 15.72 0.27
N LEU A 209 -0.87 15.64 0.34
CA LEU A 209 -0.15 15.32 1.57
C LEU A 209 -0.34 16.42 2.61
N LEU A 210 -0.30 17.70 2.24
CA LEU A 210 -0.59 18.80 3.17
C LEU A 210 -2.03 18.75 3.66
N ASP A 211 -2.99 18.55 2.76
CA ASP A 211 -4.40 18.44 3.09
C ASP A 211 -4.66 17.25 4.02
N ALA A 212 -4.01 16.11 3.78
CA ALA A 212 -4.09 14.94 4.64
C ALA A 212 -3.45 15.20 6.02
N THR A 213 -2.27 15.82 6.08
CA THR A 213 -1.61 16.18 7.35
C THR A 213 -2.46 17.12 8.19
N GLN A 214 -3.06 18.14 7.56
CA GLN A 214 -3.94 19.09 8.24
C GLN A 214 -5.16 18.36 8.83
N ARG A 215 -5.83 17.51 8.05
CA ARG A 215 -6.97 16.71 8.55
C ARG A 215 -6.58 15.80 9.72
N LEU A 216 -5.44 15.13 9.63
CA LEU A 216 -4.95 14.26 10.70
C LEU A 216 -4.62 15.05 11.97
N PHE A 217 -4.02 16.23 11.82
CA PHE A 217 -3.75 17.13 12.95
C PHE A 217 -5.03 17.59 13.64
N ASP A 218 -6.04 17.98 12.87
CA ASP A 218 -7.33 18.44 13.40
C ASP A 218 -8.09 17.30 14.10
N ALA A 219 -8.00 16.07 13.60
CA ALA A 219 -8.61 14.89 14.21
C ALA A 219 -7.95 14.47 15.53
N GLU A 220 -6.65 14.70 15.68
CA GLU A 220 -5.91 14.39 16.93
C GLU A 220 -6.17 15.41 18.05
N GLN A 221 -6.73 16.59 17.76
CA GLN A 221 -7.10 17.55 18.79
C GLN A 221 -8.35 17.09 19.55
N PRO A 222 -8.28 16.89 20.88
CA PRO A 222 -9.46 16.53 21.66
C PRO A 222 -10.49 17.67 21.59
N ALA A 223 -11.73 17.34 21.25
CA ALA A 223 -12.84 18.29 21.08
C ALA A 223 -13.26 19.07 22.36
N ASP A 224 -12.59 18.84 23.50
CA ASP A 224 -12.92 19.44 24.79
C ASP A 224 -11.66 19.67 25.64
N THR A 225 -10.96 20.78 25.42
CA THR A 225 -10.09 21.37 26.45
C THR A 225 -10.96 22.05 27.51
N SER A 226 -11.71 21.26 28.28
CA SER A 226 -12.21 21.74 29.57
C SER A 226 -11.01 21.89 30.52
N ILE A 227 -10.94 23.06 31.14
CA ILE A 227 -9.74 23.77 31.64
C ILE A 227 -8.93 23.04 32.76
N ASN A 228 -9.24 21.81 33.17
CA ASN A 228 -8.67 21.21 34.39
C ASN A 228 -8.17 19.76 34.30
N ALA A 229 -7.98 19.16 33.12
CA ALA A 229 -7.33 17.86 33.03
C ALA A 229 -5.79 18.04 32.89
N PRO A 230 -4.96 17.43 33.75
CA PRO A 230 -3.51 17.47 33.56
C PRO A 230 -3.20 16.79 32.21
N THR A 231 -2.74 17.59 31.26
CA THR A 231 -2.33 17.19 29.92
C THR A 231 -1.15 16.24 30.02
N GLN A 232 -1.43 14.95 30.06
CA GLN A 232 -0.49 13.95 29.62
C GLN A 232 -0.49 14.02 28.10
N TYR A 233 0.33 14.91 27.54
CA TYR A 233 0.69 14.95 26.12
C TYR A 233 1.46 13.68 25.77
N SER A 234 0.79 12.56 25.77
CA SER A 234 1.24 11.34 25.12
C SER A 234 0.63 11.39 23.73
N LEU A 235 1.29 12.09 22.80
CA LEU A 235 1.12 11.78 21.38
C LEU A 235 1.33 10.26 21.25
N PRO A 236 0.35 9.48 20.78
CA PRO A 236 0.55 8.07 20.52
C PRO A 236 1.63 7.96 19.45
N SER A 237 2.84 7.62 19.89
CA SER A 237 4.03 7.59 19.03
C SER A 237 3.80 6.59 17.90
N GLY A 238 3.76 7.07 16.66
CA GLY A 238 3.52 6.26 15.47
C GLY A 238 2.16 6.48 14.81
N GLY A 239 1.47 7.58 15.10
CA GLY A 239 0.23 7.99 14.43
C GLY A 239 0.42 8.33 12.95
N ALA A 240 -0.68 8.48 12.21
CA ALA A 240 -0.63 8.92 10.82
C ALA A 240 -0.04 10.33 10.67
N PHE A 241 -0.34 11.23 11.61
CA PHE A 241 0.25 12.56 11.64
C PHE A 241 1.77 12.51 11.80
N ASP A 242 2.30 11.67 12.70
CA ASP A 242 3.75 11.53 12.91
C ASP A 242 4.48 11.11 11.61
N VAL A 243 3.90 10.17 10.86
CA VAL A 243 4.47 9.73 9.57
C VAL A 243 4.46 10.87 8.56
N ALA A 244 3.36 11.61 8.47
CA ALA A 244 3.25 12.75 7.56
C ALA A 244 4.23 13.87 7.94
N TYR A 245 4.34 14.19 9.23
CA TYR A 245 5.26 15.18 9.76
C TYR A 245 6.72 14.81 9.51
N ALA A 246 7.09 13.53 9.70
CA ALA A 246 8.42 13.02 9.39
C ALA A 246 8.73 13.17 7.89
N LEU A 247 7.79 12.83 7.02
CA LEU A 247 7.93 12.98 5.57
C LEU A 247 8.16 14.45 5.17
N PHE A 248 7.40 15.40 5.72
CA PHE A 248 7.62 16.83 5.46
C PHE A 248 8.94 17.33 6.04
N SER A 249 9.30 16.89 7.25
CA SER A 249 10.58 17.23 7.88
C SER A 249 11.76 16.78 7.00
N ASP A 250 11.72 15.56 6.48
CA ASP A 250 12.75 15.02 5.59
C ASP A 250 12.87 15.82 4.29
N ILE A 251 11.74 16.24 3.70
CA ILE A 251 11.74 17.07 2.49
C ILE A 251 12.35 18.44 2.78
N LEU A 252 11.91 19.12 3.86
CA LEU A 252 12.37 20.47 4.18
C LEU A 252 13.85 20.49 4.60
N LEU A 253 14.29 19.51 5.40
CA LEU A 253 15.67 19.38 5.85
C LEU A 253 16.63 18.97 4.72
N ALA A 254 16.13 18.34 3.65
CA ALA A 254 16.92 18.06 2.46
C ALA A 254 17.26 19.32 1.63
N GLY A 255 16.79 20.50 2.05
CA GLY A 255 17.03 21.77 1.35
C GLY A 255 16.02 22.06 0.24
N ASP A 256 14.97 21.25 0.10
CA ASP A 256 13.94 21.43 -0.92
C ASP A 256 12.88 22.47 -0.53
N ALA A 257 12.99 23.13 0.63
CA ALA A 257 12.01 24.10 1.12
C ALA A 257 11.66 25.21 0.10
N PRO A 258 12.62 25.86 -0.61
CA PRO A 258 12.27 26.83 -1.66
C PRO A 258 11.46 26.22 -2.80
N SER A 259 11.82 25.00 -3.22
CA SER A 259 11.13 24.27 -4.30
C SER A 259 9.72 23.86 -3.88
N VAL A 260 9.53 23.46 -2.62
CA VAL A 260 8.22 23.19 -2.02
C VAL A 260 7.37 24.45 -2.05
N TRP A 261 7.88 25.60 -1.62
CA TRP A 261 7.12 26.85 -1.64
C TRP A 261 6.75 27.30 -3.05
N GLU A 262 7.65 27.12 -4.01
CA GLU A 262 7.37 27.42 -5.42
C GLU A 262 6.31 26.46 -5.99
N ALA A 263 6.39 25.17 -5.65
CA ALA A 263 5.44 24.15 -6.08
C ALA A 263 4.02 24.40 -5.55
N LEU A 264 3.89 25.00 -4.36
CA LEU A 264 2.62 25.26 -3.69
C LEU A 264 2.03 26.65 -4.00
N ARG A 265 2.75 27.49 -4.76
CA ARG A 265 2.24 28.82 -5.12
C ARG A 265 0.96 28.66 -5.97
N PRO A 266 -0.13 29.37 -5.64
CA PRO A 266 -1.32 29.41 -6.51
C PRO A 266 -0.91 29.84 -7.93
N GLN A 267 -1.34 29.08 -8.93
CA GLN A 267 -1.14 29.42 -10.35
C GLN A 267 -2.14 30.46 -10.81
#